data_AF-A0A024K052-F1
#
_entry.id   AF-A0A024K052-F1
#
_cell.length_a   1.000
_cell.length_b   1.000
_cell.length_c   1.000
_cell.angle_alpha   90.00
_cell.angle_beta   90.00
_cell.angle_gamma   90.00
#
_symmetry.space_group_name_H-M   'P 1'
#
loop_
_entity.id
_entity.type
_entity.pdbx_description
1 polymer ?
#
loop_
_entity_poly.entity_id
_entity_poly.type
_entity_poly.pdbx_seq_one_letter_code
_entity_poly.pdbx_strand_id
1 'polypeptide(L)'
;MGQAPPPEAPFADKMAYYRTQHTSKGVKATHRFGVPIIAAGLPLMFARPKVGASMFIGGWVVQILGHRVFEKNLPSTHKGWITYQLTGVIDVCEQYGEMLARRSQRKAGLR
;
A
#
# COMPACT_ATOMS: atom_id res chain seq x y z
N MET A 1 1.22 8.83 -17.83
CA MET A 1 0.89 7.59 -17.11
C MET A 1 0.18 6.67 -18.07
N GLY A 2 0.49 5.36 -18.06
CA GLY A 2 -0.22 4.39 -18.89
C GLY A 2 -1.70 4.32 -18.53
N GLN A 3 -2.51 3.78 -19.44
CA GLN A 3 -3.91 3.48 -19.17
C GLN A 3 -4.01 2.38 -18.11
N ALA A 4 -4.96 2.51 -17.17
CA ALA A 4 -5.21 1.46 -16.19
C ALA A 4 -5.77 0.21 -16.91
N PRO A 5 -5.34 -1.01 -16.53
CA PRO A 5 -5.94 -2.24 -17.05
C PRO A 5 -7.46 -2.25 -16.84
N PRO A 6 -8.24 -2.86 -17.74
CA PRO A 6 -9.68 -2.98 -17.56
C PRO A 6 -10.05 -3.83 -16.34
N PRO A 7 -11.29 -3.73 -15.82
CA PRO A 7 -11.72 -4.42 -14.61
C PRO A 7 -11.54 -5.94 -14.62
N GLU A 8 -11.66 -6.58 -15.77
CA GLU A 8 -11.50 -8.02 -16.01
C GLU A 8 -10.05 -8.46 -16.21
N ALA A 9 -9.11 -7.51 -16.32
CA ALA A 9 -7.71 -7.83 -16.53
C ALA A 9 -7.15 -8.70 -15.39
N PRO A 10 -6.21 -9.61 -15.69
CA PRO A 10 -5.47 -10.36 -14.69
C PRO A 10 -4.94 -9.49 -13.56
N PHE A 11 -4.96 -10.02 -12.33
CA PHE A 11 -4.47 -9.29 -11.16
C PHE A 11 -2.99 -8.88 -11.29
N ALA A 12 -2.18 -9.69 -11.97
CA ALA A 12 -0.78 -9.39 -12.27
C ALA A 12 -0.62 -8.08 -13.07
N ASP A 13 -1.50 -7.80 -14.03
CA ASP A 13 -1.47 -6.56 -14.82
C ASP A 13 -1.84 -5.36 -13.95
N LYS A 14 -2.80 -5.52 -13.04
CA LYS A 14 -3.18 -4.50 -12.07
C LYS A 14 -2.04 -4.21 -11.09
N MET A 15 -1.31 -5.24 -10.66
CA MET A 15 -0.11 -5.11 -9.83
C MET A 15 1.03 -4.40 -10.58
N ALA A 16 1.27 -4.79 -11.84
CA ALA A 16 2.25 -4.14 -12.68
C ALA A 16 1.93 -2.64 -12.85
N TYR A 17 0.66 -2.32 -13.17
CA TYR A 17 0.18 -0.94 -13.23
C TYR A 17 0.36 -0.22 -11.89
N TYR A 18 -0.06 -0.82 -10.78
CA TYR A 18 0.09 -0.25 -9.43
C TYR A 18 1.55 0.14 -9.17
N ARG A 19 2.51 -0.72 -9.49
CA ARG A 19 3.95 -0.44 -9.30
C ARG A 19 4.45 0.75 -10.14
N THR A 20 3.87 1.00 -11.31
CA THR A 20 4.18 2.22 -12.11
C THR A 20 3.70 3.51 -11.45
N GLN A 21 2.74 3.42 -10.52
CA GLN A 21 2.15 4.57 -9.82
C GLN A 21 2.82 4.86 -8.46
N HIS A 22 3.76 4.00 -8.04
CA HIS A 22 4.43 4.03 -6.74
C HIS A 22 5.92 3.78 -6.93
N THR A 23 6.63 4.76 -7.50
CA THR A 23 8.03 4.60 -7.93
C THR A 23 9.01 5.18 -6.92
N SER A 24 8.69 6.36 -6.38
CA SER A 24 9.42 7.13 -5.39
C SER A 24 9.51 6.42 -4.03
N LYS A 25 10.63 6.69 -3.33
CA LYS A 25 10.84 6.20 -1.96
C LYS A 25 9.79 6.77 -0.99
N GLY A 26 9.34 8.00 -1.22
CA GLY A 26 8.36 8.70 -0.39
C GLY A 26 6.99 8.01 -0.42
N VAL A 27 6.41 7.77 -1.60
CA VAL A 27 5.13 7.05 -1.70
C VAL A 27 5.22 5.62 -1.19
N LYS A 28 6.30 4.91 -1.48
CA LYS A 28 6.50 3.56 -0.92
C LYS A 28 6.53 3.58 0.61
N ALA A 29 7.16 4.58 1.22
CA ALA A 29 7.21 4.72 2.67
C ALA A 29 5.83 5.04 3.26
N THR A 30 5.08 6.00 2.70
CA THR A 30 3.73 6.33 3.19
C THR A 30 2.78 5.14 3.05
N HIS A 31 2.93 4.32 2.00
CA HIS A 31 2.12 3.11 1.81
C HIS A 31 2.49 2.00 2.79
N ARG A 32 3.79 1.80 3.03
CA ARG A 32 4.29 0.81 3.99
C ARG A 32 3.70 0.97 5.39
N PHE A 33 3.46 2.21 5.82
CA PHE A 33 2.80 2.47 7.11
C PHE A 33 1.29 2.68 6.99
N GLY A 34 0.83 3.40 5.97
CA GLY A 34 -0.57 3.73 5.79
C GLY A 34 -1.45 2.51 5.53
N VAL A 35 -1.01 1.56 4.70
CA VAL A 35 -1.79 0.36 4.38
C VAL A 35 -2.03 -0.52 5.61
N PRO A 36 -1.01 -0.88 6.44
CA PRO A 36 -1.26 -1.60 7.69
C PRO A 36 -2.19 -0.86 8.65
N ILE A 37 -2.07 0.46 8.75
CA ILE A 37 -2.95 1.28 9.60
C ILE A 37 -4.41 1.20 9.13
N ILE A 38 -4.65 1.32 7.81
CA ILE A 38 -6.01 1.16 7.25
C ILE A 38 -6.51 -0.27 7.49
N ALA A 39 -5.70 -1.27 7.19
CA ALA A 39 -6.08 -2.68 7.31
C ALA A 39 -6.45 -3.05 8.75
N ALA A 40 -5.70 -2.57 9.74
CA ALA A 40 -6.03 -2.74 11.16
C ALA A 40 -7.19 -1.86 11.63
N GLY A 41 -7.33 -0.66 11.05
CA GLY A 41 -8.42 0.27 11.34
C GLY A 41 -9.80 -0.29 10.99
N LEU A 42 -9.90 -1.04 9.89
CA LEU A 42 -11.17 -1.62 9.40
C LEU A 42 -11.89 -2.53 10.42
N PRO A 43 -11.30 -3.60 10.97
CA PRO A 43 -11.94 -4.40 12.02
C PRO A 43 -12.14 -3.58 13.31
N LEU A 44 -11.23 -2.66 13.61
CA LEU A 44 -11.36 -1.77 14.78
C LEU A 44 -12.52 -0.79 14.65
N MET A 45 -13.01 -0.46 13.45
CA MET A 45 -14.22 0.36 13.32
C MET A 45 -15.44 -0.33 13.94
N PHE A 46 -15.46 -1.66 13.98
CA PHE A 46 -16.53 -2.44 14.61
C PHE A 46 -16.27 -2.71 16.09
N ALA A 47 -15.01 -3.01 16.47
CA ALA A 47 -14.67 -3.33 17.85
C ALA A 47 -14.47 -2.09 18.76
N ARG A 48 -13.88 -1.03 18.22
CA ARG A 48 -13.57 0.24 18.91
C ARG A 48 -13.74 1.43 17.94
N PRO A 49 -14.99 1.85 17.64
CA PRO A 49 -15.30 2.73 16.51
C PRO A 49 -14.46 4.00 16.43
N LYS A 50 -14.25 4.70 17.56
CA LYS A 50 -13.43 5.93 17.59
C LYS A 50 -11.99 5.66 17.13
N VAL A 51 -11.36 4.60 17.66
CA VAL A 51 -9.98 4.24 17.33
C VAL A 51 -9.89 3.76 15.88
N GLY A 52 -10.81 2.87 15.47
CA GLY A 52 -10.85 2.36 14.10
C GLY A 52 -11.06 3.44 13.06
N ALA A 53 -12.00 4.36 13.29
CA ALA A 53 -12.28 5.46 12.38
C ALA A 53 -11.09 6.42 12.27
N SER A 54 -10.44 6.77 13.40
CA SER A 54 -9.23 7.60 13.39
C SER A 54 -8.09 6.93 12.61
N MET A 55 -7.86 5.63 12.81
CA MET A 55 -6.85 4.88 12.06
C MET A 55 -7.17 4.81 10.57
N PHE A 56 -8.41 4.46 10.22
CA PHE A 56 -8.84 4.33 8.83
C PHE A 56 -8.69 5.66 8.07
N ILE A 57 -9.22 6.75 8.62
CA ILE A 57 -9.15 8.08 8.00
C ILE A 57 -7.70 8.57 7.97
N GLY A 58 -6.97 8.46 9.08
CA GLY A 58 -5.57 8.90 9.17
C GLY A 58 -4.65 8.16 8.19
N GLY A 59 -4.82 6.84 8.07
CA GLY A 59 -4.06 6.02 7.14
C GLY A 59 -4.31 6.39 5.68
N TRP A 60 -5.55 6.76 5.33
CA TRP A 60 -5.88 7.28 4.00
C TRP A 60 -5.26 8.65 3.74
N VAL A 61 -5.33 9.57 4.70
CA VAL A 61 -4.73 10.91 4.59
C VAL A 61 -3.22 10.80 4.31
N VAL A 62 -2.50 9.95 5.05
CA VAL A 62 -1.06 9.73 4.84
C VAL A 62 -0.74 9.22 3.43
N GLN A 63 -1.53 8.28 2.91
CA GLN A 63 -1.31 7.73 1.55
C GLN A 63 -1.61 8.76 0.47
N ILE A 64 -2.74 9.47 0.58
CA ILE A 64 -3.12 10.52 -0.38
C ILE A 64 -2.07 11.64 -0.40
N LEU A 65 -1.59 12.07 0.77
CA LEU A 65 -0.51 13.07 0.86
C LEU A 65 0.78 12.55 0.23
N GLY A 66 1.15 11.29 0.48
CA GLY A 66 2.30 10.67 -0.18
C GLY A 66 2.21 10.76 -1.69
N HIS A 67 1.09 10.32 -2.27
CA HIS A 67 0.83 10.41 -3.71
C HIS A 67 0.95 11.83 -4.25
N ARG A 68 0.32 12.79 -3.58
CA ARG A 68 0.32 14.21 -3.99
C ARG A 68 1.72 14.83 -3.94
N VAL A 69 2.50 14.52 -2.90
CA VAL A 69 3.81 15.13 -2.66
C VAL A 69 4.92 14.50 -3.50
N PHE A 70 4.97 13.16 -3.59
CA PHE A 70 6.13 12.47 -4.18
C PHE A 70 5.91 11.97 -5.61
N GLU A 71 4.66 11.65 -6.01
CA GLU A 71 4.35 11.14 -7.36
C GLU A 71 3.52 12.13 -8.19
N LYS A 72 2.90 13.13 -7.53
CA LYS A 72 1.98 14.11 -8.13
C LYS A 72 0.80 13.44 -8.87
N ASN A 73 0.36 12.27 -8.38
CA ASN A 73 -0.78 11.52 -8.90
C ASN A 73 -1.86 11.30 -7.82
N LEU A 74 -2.89 10.53 -8.15
CA LEU A 74 -3.92 10.06 -7.22
C LEU A 74 -3.77 8.56 -6.97
N PRO A 75 -4.21 8.05 -5.80
CA PRO A 75 -4.20 6.61 -5.53
C PRO A 75 -4.95 5.84 -6.61
N SER A 76 -4.43 4.69 -7.06
CA SER A 76 -5.05 3.88 -8.13
C SER A 76 -6.42 3.30 -7.77
N THR A 77 -6.85 3.41 -6.51
CA THR A 77 -8.10 2.88 -5.97
C THR A 77 -9.36 3.43 -6.66
N HIS A 78 -9.29 4.63 -7.25
CA HIS A 78 -10.37 5.18 -8.08
C HIS A 78 -10.56 4.48 -9.44
N LYS A 79 -9.61 3.63 -9.86
CA LYS A 79 -9.69 2.83 -11.10
C LYS A 79 -10.25 1.41 -10.88
N GLY A 80 -10.42 1.00 -9.62
CA GLY A 80 -10.90 -0.32 -9.25
C GLY A 80 -10.87 -0.49 -7.73
N TRP A 81 -12.03 -0.28 -7.09
CA TRP A 81 -12.09 -0.10 -5.64
C TRP A 81 -11.50 -1.27 -4.86
N ILE A 82 -11.82 -2.51 -5.21
CA ILE A 82 -11.36 -3.69 -4.44
C ILE A 82 -9.95 -4.11 -4.87
N THR A 83 -9.71 -4.26 -6.17
CA THR A 83 -8.46 -4.86 -6.65
C THR A 83 -7.24 -4.01 -6.34
N TYR A 84 -7.36 -2.68 -6.36
CA TYR A 84 -6.21 -1.82 -6.01
C TYR A 84 -5.96 -1.68 -4.50
N GLN A 85 -6.93 -2.05 -3.65
CA GLN A 85 -6.67 -2.21 -2.21
C GLN A 85 -5.84 -3.47 -1.97
N LEU A 86 -6.20 -4.56 -2.66
CA LEU A 86 -5.46 -5.81 -2.59
C LEU A 86 -4.03 -5.66 -3.11
N THR A 87 -3.80 -4.89 -4.19
CA THR A 87 -2.43 -4.61 -4.65
C THR A 87 -1.62 -3.89 -3.59
N GLY A 88 -2.22 -2.91 -2.90
CA GLY A 88 -1.56 -2.18 -1.80
C GLY A 88 -1.18 -3.10 -0.63
N VAL A 89 -2.09 -3.97 -0.19
CA VAL A 89 -1.82 -4.93 0.89
C VAL A 89 -0.71 -5.92 0.50
N ILE A 90 -0.79 -6.51 -0.70
CA ILE A 90 0.19 -7.48 -1.17
C ILE A 90 1.57 -6.85 -1.32
N ASP A 91 1.67 -5.65 -1.91
CA ASP A 91 2.94 -4.94 -2.07
C ASP A 91 3.60 -4.64 -0.70
N VAL A 92 2.81 -4.26 0.31
CA VAL A 92 3.34 -4.07 1.66
C VAL A 92 3.82 -5.38 2.29
N CYS A 93 3.08 -6.49 2.10
CA CYS A 93 3.52 -7.81 2.54
C CYS A 93 4.86 -8.21 1.88
N GLU A 94 5.00 -8.01 0.57
CA GLU A 94 6.25 -8.24 -0.17
C GLU A 94 7.40 -7.41 0.42
N GLN A 95 7.19 -6.11 0.64
CA GLN A 95 8.20 -5.20 1.20
C GLN A 95 8.68 -5.64 2.60
N TYR A 96 7.75 -6.05 3.48
CA TYR A 96 8.11 -6.55 4.81
C TYR A 96 8.83 -7.90 4.73
N GLY A 97 8.37 -8.82 3.87
CA GLY A 97 9.03 -10.10 3.64
C GLY A 97 10.48 -9.93 3.20
N GLU A 98 10.74 -9.05 2.22
CA GLU A 98 12.10 -8.74 1.79
C GLU A 98 12.95 -8.10 2.89
N MET A 99 12.38 -7.21 3.71
CA MET A 99 13.09 -6.61 4.84
C MET A 99 13.53 -7.66 5.86
N LEU A 100 12.66 -8.63 6.16
CA LEU A 100 12.95 -9.74 7.05
C LEU A 100 14.02 -10.67 6.45
N ALA A 101 13.91 -11.00 5.16
CA ALA A 101 14.90 -11.79 4.45
C ALA A 101 16.29 -11.12 4.47
N ARG A 102 16.38 -9.83 4.14
CA ARG A 102 17.62 -9.05 4.21
C ARG A 102 18.22 -9.03 5.61
N ARG A 103 17.38 -8.93 6.65
CA ARG A 103 17.83 -9.00 8.05
C ARG A 103 18.41 -10.37 8.39
N SER A 104 17.79 -11.46 7.91
CA SER A 104 18.28 -12.82 8.10
C SER A 104 19.65 -13.03 7.46
N GLN A 105 19.81 -12.63 6.19
CA GLN A 105 21.07 -12.77 5.46
C GLN A 105 22.23 -12.02 6.13
N ARG A 106 22.00 -10.79 6.61
CA ARG A 106 23.01 -10.04 7.38
C ARG A 106 23.42 -10.77 8.67
N LYS A 107 22.46 -11.37 9.39
CA LYS A 107 22.75 -12.14 10.60
C LYS A 107 23.56 -13.40 10.30
N ALA A 108 23.32 -14.04 9.15
CA ALA A 108 24.07 -15.22 8.71
C ALA A 108 25.51 -14.89 8.29
N GLY A 109 25.75 -13.75 7.63
CA GLY A 109 27.10 -13.32 7.23
C GLY A 109 27.93 -12.65 8.34
N LEU A 110 27.34 -12.36 9.50
CA LEU A 110 28.03 -11.90 10.71
C LEU A 110 28.44 -13.08 11.64
N ARG A 111 28.13 -14.31 11.25
CA ARG A 111 28.54 -15.55 11.91
C ARG A 111 29.68 -16.18 11.11
#